data_AF-A0A7X8U6R0-F1
#
_entry.id   AF-A0A7X8U6R0-F1
#
_cell.length_a   1.000
_cell.length_b   1.000
_cell.length_c   1.000
_cell.angle_alpha   90.00
_cell.angle_beta   90.00
_cell.angle_gamma   90.00
#
_symmetry.space_group_name_H-M   'P 1'
#
loop_
_entity.id
_entity.type
_entity.pdbx_description
1 polymer ?
#
loop_
_entity_poly.entity_id
_entity_poly.type
_entity_poly.pdbx_seq_one_letter_code
_entity_poly.pdbx_strand_id
1 'polypeptide(L)' 'MHLSFHRNIGNTDRIIRITVGVIMSAAALFNPFSWSGWISIVIGIIGAAMIIEGALRY' A
#
# COMPACT_ATOMS: atom_id res chain seq x y z
N MET A 1 -3.60 32.20 3.70
CA MET A 1 -4.08 30.90 3.17
C MET A 1 -3.04 29.83 3.47
N HIS A 2 -3.08 29.17 4.64
CA HIS A 2 -1.96 28.30 5.06
C HIS A 2 -2.39 27.09 5.91
N LEU A 3 -3.60 26.55 5.67
CA LEU A 3 -4.15 25.43 6.43
C LEU A 3 -4.59 24.24 5.57
N SER A 4 -4.60 24.35 4.24
CA SER A 4 -4.99 23.27 3.33
C SER A 4 -3.88 22.26 3.05
N PHE A 5 -2.60 22.66 3.09
CA PHE A 5 -1.49 21.78 2.73
C PHE A 5 -1.26 20.64 3.73
N HIS A 6 -1.34 20.90 5.05
CA HIS A 6 -1.15 19.83 6.05
C HIS A 6 -2.23 18.74 5.97
N ARG A 7 -3.49 19.15 5.74
CA ARG A 7 -4.61 18.21 5.62
C ARG A 7 -4.54 17.42 4.30
N ASN A 8 -4.02 18.03 3.24
CA ASN A 8 -3.84 17.36 1.95
C ASN A 8 -2.61 16.42 1.93
N ILE A 9 -1.53 16.74 2.67
CA ILE A 9 -0.38 15.85 2.85
C ILE A 9 -0.80 14.55 3.55
N GLY A 10 -1.62 14.63 4.60
CA GLY A 10 -2.15 13.43 5.27
C GLY A 10 -3.02 12.56 4.35
N ASN A 11 -3.87 13.19 3.53
CA ASN A 11 -4.71 12.48 2.57
C ASN A 11 -3.91 11.91 1.38
N THR A 12 -2.85 12.61 0.95
CA THR A 12 -1.97 12.18 -0.14
C THR A 12 -1.08 11.01 0.30
N ASP A 13 -0.49 11.06 1.51
CA ASP A 13 0.24 9.92 2.11
C ASP A 13 -0.65 8.68 2.17
N ARG A 14 -1.90 8.85 2.58
CA ARG A 14 -2.90 7.77 2.61
C ARG A 14 -3.16 7.17 1.23
N ILE A 15 -3.45 8.01 0.24
CA ILE A 15 -3.73 7.55 -1.13
C ILE A 15 -2.53 6.77 -1.66
N ILE A 16 -1.32 7.30 -1.52
CA ILE A 16 -0.09 6.63 -1.97
C ILE A 16 0.07 5.28 -1.28
N ARG A 17 -0.11 5.21 0.05
CA ARG A 17 0.09 3.99 0.82
C ARG A 17 -0.91 2.89 0.43
N ILE A 18 -2.18 3.25 0.24
CA ILE A 18 -3.21 2.33 -0.25
C ILE A 18 -2.91 1.88 -1.68
N THR A 19 -2.60 2.81 -2.59
CA THR A 19 -2.31 2.49 -4.00
C THR A 19 -1.11 1.57 -4.13
N VAL A 20 0.00 1.84 -3.43
CA VAL A 20 1.18 0.98 -3.43
C VAL A 20 0.85 -0.39 -2.82
N GLY A 21 0.10 -0.43 -1.72
CA GLY A 21 -0.30 -1.69 -1.09
C GLY A 21 -1.17 -2.56 -2.00
N VAL A 22 -2.09 -1.96 -2.76
CA VAL A 22 -2.92 -2.67 -3.77
C VAL A 22 -2.05 -3.21 -4.90
N ILE A 23 -1.10 -2.43 -5.42
CA ILE A 23 -0.19 -2.87 -6.49
C ILE A 23 0.65 -4.06 -6.02
N MET A 24 1.22 -3.99 -4.80
CA MET A 24 2.02 -5.09 -4.25
C MET A 24 1.18 -6.35 -4.03
N SER A 25 -0.04 -6.19 -3.49
CA SER A 25 -0.96 -7.31 -3.29
C SER A 25 -1.37 -7.96 -4.62
N ALA A 26 -1.64 -7.15 -5.66
CA ALA A 26 -1.93 -7.64 -6.99
C ALA A 26 -0.73 -8.36 -7.62
N ALA A 27 0.49 -7.82 -7.46
CA ALA A 27 1.70 -8.48 -7.95
C ALA A 27 1.91 -9.86 -7.32
N ALA A 28 1.65 -9.99 -6.02
CA ALA A 28 1.72 -11.26 -5.29
C ALA A 28 0.67 -12.28 -5.77
N LEU A 29 -0.55 -11.83 -6.11
CA LEU A 29 -1.66 -12.70 -6.53
C LEU A 29 -1.57 -13.13 -7.99
N PHE A 30 -1.20 -12.22 -8.89
CA PHE A 30 -1.22 -12.46 -10.34
C PHE A 30 0.12 -12.90 -10.92
N ASN A 31 1.22 -12.77 -10.16
CA ASN A 31 2.53 -13.22 -10.61
C ASN A 31 3.30 -14.08 -9.59
N PRO A 32 2.67 -15.12 -8.99
CA PRO A 32 3.30 -15.93 -7.96
C PRO A 32 4.46 -16.80 -8.47
N PHE A 33 4.59 -17.00 -9.79
CA PHE A 33 5.57 -17.88 -10.41
C PHE A 33 6.83 -17.16 -10.96
N SER A 34 6.78 -15.86 -11.24
CA SER A 34 7.99 -15.12 -11.65
C SER A 34 8.92 -14.80 -10.48
N TRP A 35 8.43 -14.96 -9.25
CA TRP A 35 9.14 -14.72 -8.01
C TRP A 35 9.14 -16.02 -7.22
N SER A 36 10.20 -16.32 -6.47
CA SER A 36 10.17 -17.45 -5.51
C SER A 36 8.92 -17.35 -4.65
N GLY A 37 8.17 -18.43 -4.46
CA GLY A 37 6.87 -18.41 -3.77
C GLY A 37 6.91 -17.73 -2.40
N TRP A 38 8.05 -17.79 -1.70
CA TRP A 38 8.29 -17.06 -0.46
C TRP A 38 8.27 -15.54 -0.63
N ILE A 39 8.81 -15.02 -1.73
CA ILE A 39 8.83 -13.58 -2.01
C ILE A 39 7.42 -13.07 -2.31
N SER A 40 6.61 -13.85 -3.04
CA SER A 40 5.21 -13.51 -3.30
C SER A 40 4.41 -13.39 -2.00
N ILE A 41 4.65 -14.27 -1.02
CA ILE A 41 4.03 -14.20 0.31
C ILE A 41 4.45 -12.94 1.05
N VAL A 42 5.75 -12.63 1.09
CA VAL A 42 6.28 -11.42 1.77
C VAL A 42 5.71 -10.15 1.14
N ILE A 43 5.67 -10.07 -0.19
CA ILE A 43 5.10 -8.92 -0.91
C ILE A 43 3.61 -8.78 -0.61
N GLY A 44 2.86 -9.89 -0.58
CA GLY A 44 1.45 -9.86 -0.23
C GLY A 44 1.18 -9.35 1.20
N ILE A 45 1.99 -9.79 2.17
CA ILE A 45 1.89 -9.32 3.57
C ILE A 45 2.20 -7.83 3.67
N ILE A 46 3.27 -7.35 3.01
CA ILE A 46 3.62 -5.93 2.98
C ILE A 46 2.50 -5.11 2.34
N GLY A 47 1.97 -5.58 1.21
CA GLY A 47 0.87 -4.91 0.52
C GLY A 47 -0.38 -4.77 1.40
N ALA A 48 -0.76 -5.85 2.09
CA ALA A 48 -1.87 -5.84 3.03
C ALA A 48 -1.63 -4.88 4.21
N ALA A 49 -0.44 -4.89 4.80
CA ALA A 49 -0.09 -3.98 5.89
C ALA A 49 -0.19 -2.50 5.47
N MET A 50 0.28 -2.16 4.26
CA MET A 50 0.19 -0.80 3.73
C MET A 50 -1.26 -0.34 3.50
N ILE A 51 -2.13 -1.23 3.02
CA ILE A 51 -3.56 -0.96 2.89
C ILE A 51 -4.19 -0.72 4.27
N ILE A 52 -3.87 -1.57 5.25
CA ILE A 52 -4.39 -1.46 6.61
C ILE A 52 -3.92 -0.16 7.27
N GLU A 53 -2.63 0.18 7.19
CA GLU A 53 -2.10 1.44 7.72
C GLU A 53 -2.75 2.67 7.07
N GLY A 54 -2.92 2.64 5.75
CA GLY A 54 -3.62 3.70 5.01
C GLY A 54 -5.11 3.79 5.36
N ALA A 55 -5.73 2.70 5.81
CA ALA A 55 -7.11 2.68 6.27
C ALA A 55 -7.26 3.14 7.73
N LEU A 56 -6.30 2.78 8.60
CA LEU A 56 -6.35 3.03 10.05
C LEU A 56 -5.85 4.42 10.48
N ARG A 57 -4.98 5.08 9.71
CA ARG A 57 -4.62 6.48 9.98
C ARG A 57 -5.83 7.39 9.70
N TYR A 58 -6.64 7.60 10.74
CA TYR A 58 -7.68 8.64 10.86
C TYR A 58 -7.63 9.28 12.25
#